data_AF-A0A8D1U9E0-F1
#
_entry.id   AF-A0A8D1U9E0-F1
#
_cell.length_a   1.000
_cell.length_b   1.000
_cell.length_c   1.000
_cell.angle_alpha   90.00
_cell.angle_beta   90.00
_cell.angle_gamma   90.00
#
_symmetry.space_group_name_H-M   'P 1'
#
loop_
_entity.id
_entity.type
_entity.pdbx_description
1 polymer ?
#
loop_
_entity_poly.entity_id
_entity_poly.type
_entity_poly.pdbx_seq_one_letter_code
_entity_poly.pdbx_strand_id
1 'polypeptide(L)'
;MKVEFAPLNIPLARRLQTAAVLQWVLSFLLLAQVCLGIIVLLIIYNYWFLYIPYLTWLYFDWQTPEQGGRRSDWVRSWTIWRYFKDYFPIQLVKTWDLDPSHNYIFGFHPHGVLVVGAFGNFCTNYSEFKELFPGFTAYLHVLPFWFRCPFFREYLMSSGPVSVSKKSVSHVLRKKGGGNISVIVLGGAEESLDAHPGKFTLFIRQRKGFVKMALTHGAYLVPVFSFGENELFKQISNPEGSWLRTVQEKLQKIMGFALPLFHARGIFQYNFGLMPYRKPIHTVVGRPIPVPQTLHPTSEQIEELHHTYMEELRKLFEAHKGKYAVDNWLPGSAKTGSESPISEEGVNGFGRPPCAVAVRLCTLNIDYCKVMTCSIYQANFNFPESNKKRLLSGHVLCHEQNKVDQIPLTQKICTAALLGQKTLCILRILS
;
A
#
# COMPACT_ATOMS: atom_id res chain seq x y z
N MET A 1 19.31 11.07 -26.87
CA MET A 1 20.02 9.97 -26.17
C MET A 1 20.27 8.88 -27.22
N LYS A 2 21.50 8.35 -27.36
CA LYS A 2 21.73 7.21 -28.28
C LYS A 2 21.10 5.94 -27.67
N VAL A 3 20.49 5.10 -28.50
CA VAL A 3 19.93 3.81 -28.06
C VAL A 3 21.06 2.79 -27.98
N GLU A 4 21.25 2.20 -26.81
CA GLU A 4 22.22 1.14 -26.53
C GLU A 4 21.50 -0.20 -26.63
N PHE A 5 21.69 -0.87 -27.77
CA PHE A 5 21.09 -2.18 -28.02
C PHE A 5 21.78 -3.27 -27.21
N ALA A 6 21.00 -4.27 -26.81
CA ALA A 6 21.51 -5.46 -26.16
C ALA A 6 22.31 -6.29 -27.18
N PRO A 7 23.52 -6.79 -26.84
CA PRO A 7 24.35 -7.52 -27.78
C PRO A 7 23.66 -8.79 -28.29
N LEU A 8 23.90 -9.16 -29.55
CA LEU A 8 23.27 -10.33 -30.16
C LEU A 8 23.65 -11.65 -29.47
N ASN A 9 24.87 -11.74 -28.94
CA ASN A 9 25.38 -12.91 -28.21
C ASN A 9 25.17 -12.79 -26.68
N ILE A 10 23.90 -12.82 -26.25
CA ILE A 10 23.55 -12.94 -24.83
C ILE A 10 23.35 -14.42 -24.45
N PRO A 11 23.96 -14.93 -23.35
CA PRO A 11 23.76 -16.30 -22.88
C PRO A 11 22.28 -16.62 -22.61
N LEU A 12 21.88 -17.88 -22.89
CA LEU A 12 20.50 -18.34 -22.75
C LEU A 12 19.91 -18.04 -21.36
N ALA A 13 20.68 -18.26 -20.29
CA ALA A 13 20.27 -17.93 -18.92
C ALA A 13 19.81 -16.47 -18.76
N ARG A 14 20.55 -15.50 -19.32
CA ARG A 14 20.16 -14.08 -19.27
C ARG A 14 18.92 -13.78 -20.14
N ARG A 15 18.67 -14.54 -21.21
CA ARG A 15 17.43 -14.44 -21.99
C ARG A 15 16.24 -14.97 -21.19
N LEU A 16 16.38 -16.13 -20.54
CA LEU A 16 15.34 -16.73 -19.69
C LEU A 16 14.99 -15.84 -18.48
N GLN A 17 16.00 -15.27 -17.81
CA GLN A 17 15.81 -14.22 -16.79
C GLN A 17 15.02 -13.02 -17.33
N THR A 18 15.32 -12.55 -18.55
CA THR A 18 14.61 -11.42 -19.16
C THR A 18 13.16 -11.81 -19.51
N ALA A 19 12.94 -13.02 -20.02
CA ALA A 19 11.61 -13.54 -20.31
C ALA A 19 10.76 -13.72 -19.05
N ALA A 20 11.36 -14.17 -17.94
CA ALA A 20 10.70 -14.31 -16.66
C ALA A 20 10.20 -12.97 -16.10
N VAL A 21 11.07 -11.95 -16.06
CA VAL A 21 10.67 -10.61 -15.60
C VAL A 21 9.70 -9.95 -16.58
N LEU A 22 9.86 -10.15 -17.89
CA LEU A 22 8.89 -9.67 -18.88
C LEU A 22 7.51 -10.31 -18.68
N GLN A 23 7.43 -11.63 -18.48
CA GLN A 23 6.17 -12.32 -18.18
C GLN A 23 5.52 -11.78 -16.91
N TRP A 24 6.29 -11.54 -15.85
CA TRP A 24 5.78 -10.98 -14.60
C TRP A 24 5.25 -9.55 -14.77
N VAL A 25 6.01 -8.67 -15.43
CA VAL A 25 5.61 -7.27 -15.72
C VAL A 25 4.37 -7.23 -16.61
N LEU A 26 4.33 -8.02 -17.69
CA LEU A 26 3.15 -8.09 -18.57
C LEU A 26 1.94 -8.69 -17.84
N SER A 27 2.15 -9.63 -16.91
CA SER A 27 1.07 -10.16 -16.07
C SER A 27 0.50 -9.08 -15.16
N PHE A 28 1.35 -8.27 -14.52
CA PHE A 28 0.90 -7.16 -13.68
C PHE A 28 0.17 -6.07 -14.48
N LEU A 29 0.65 -5.74 -15.69
CA LEU A 29 0.15 -4.60 -16.46
C LEU A 29 -1.03 -4.91 -17.40
N LEU A 30 -1.10 -6.12 -17.97
CA LEU A 30 -2.01 -6.45 -19.08
C LEU A 30 -2.94 -7.66 -18.84
N LEU A 31 -2.62 -8.56 -17.89
CA LEU A 31 -3.38 -9.80 -17.75
C LEU A 31 -4.83 -9.55 -17.31
N ALA A 32 -5.07 -8.57 -16.44
CA ALA A 32 -6.43 -8.20 -16.03
C ALA A 32 -7.29 -7.74 -17.23
N GLN A 33 -6.71 -7.00 -18.15
CA GLN A 33 -7.37 -6.50 -19.37
C GLN A 33 -7.63 -7.64 -20.35
N VAL A 34 -6.67 -8.57 -20.52
CA VAL A 34 -6.85 -9.79 -21.32
C VAL A 34 -7.95 -10.67 -20.73
N CYS A 35 -7.95 -10.89 -19.41
CA CYS A 35 -8.97 -11.67 -18.71
C CYS A 35 -10.37 -11.05 -18.85
N LEU A 36 -10.49 -9.73 -18.69
CA LEU A 36 -11.75 -9.02 -18.92
C LEU A 36 -12.20 -9.14 -20.39
N GLY A 37 -11.27 -8.99 -21.34
CA GLY A 37 -11.52 -9.18 -22.76
C GLY A 37 -12.07 -10.57 -23.07
N ILE A 38 -11.47 -11.64 -22.50
CA ILE A 38 -11.95 -13.02 -22.65
C ILE A 38 -13.41 -13.14 -22.17
N ILE A 39 -13.76 -12.59 -21.01
CA ILE A 39 -15.14 -12.64 -20.48
C ILE A 39 -16.12 -11.92 -21.40
N VAL A 40 -15.74 -10.73 -21.88
CA VAL A 40 -16.55 -9.95 -22.83
C VAL A 40 -16.76 -10.72 -24.14
N LEU A 41 -15.71 -11.37 -24.68
CA LEU A 41 -15.83 -12.22 -25.87
C LEU A 41 -16.72 -13.45 -25.63
N LEU A 42 -16.59 -14.11 -24.47
CA LEU A 42 -17.46 -15.23 -24.10
C LEU A 42 -18.94 -14.82 -24.05
N ILE A 43 -19.25 -13.60 -23.58
CA ILE A 43 -20.61 -13.04 -23.56
C ILE A 43 -21.08 -12.68 -24.98
N ILE A 44 -20.27 -11.96 -25.77
CA ILE A 44 -20.62 -11.53 -27.13
C ILE A 44 -20.90 -12.73 -28.05
N TYR A 45 -20.08 -13.78 -27.97
CA TYR A 45 -20.27 -15.01 -28.75
C TYR A 45 -21.22 -16.03 -28.08
N ASN A 46 -21.92 -15.65 -27.00
CA ASN A 46 -22.92 -16.46 -26.31
C ASN A 46 -22.43 -17.85 -25.84
N TYR A 47 -21.18 -17.95 -25.40
CA TYR A 47 -20.62 -19.14 -24.73
C TYR A 47 -21.09 -19.23 -23.27
N TRP A 48 -22.42 -19.17 -23.07
CA TRP A 48 -23.06 -19.09 -21.75
C TRP A 48 -22.72 -20.29 -20.85
N PHE A 49 -22.52 -21.46 -21.43
CA PHE A 49 -22.11 -22.68 -20.72
C PHE A 49 -20.70 -22.59 -20.10
N LEU A 50 -19.89 -21.59 -20.49
CA LEU A 50 -18.59 -21.29 -19.86
C LEU A 50 -18.73 -20.15 -18.84
N TYR A 51 -19.29 -19.01 -19.24
CA TYR A 51 -19.30 -17.84 -18.36
C TYR A 51 -20.34 -17.90 -17.25
N ILE A 52 -21.51 -18.54 -17.43
CA ILE A 52 -22.52 -18.64 -16.36
C ILE A 52 -21.99 -19.49 -15.20
N PRO A 53 -21.50 -20.73 -15.38
CA PRO A 53 -20.96 -21.52 -14.26
C PRO A 53 -19.78 -20.82 -13.57
N TYR A 54 -18.90 -20.17 -14.33
CA TYR A 54 -17.77 -19.43 -13.75
C TYR A 54 -18.22 -18.21 -12.94
N LEU A 55 -19.16 -17.40 -13.43
CA LEU A 55 -19.68 -16.24 -12.68
C LEU A 55 -20.52 -16.66 -11.46
N THR A 56 -21.26 -17.77 -11.54
CA THR A 56 -21.95 -18.37 -10.39
C THR A 56 -20.94 -18.84 -9.33
N TRP A 57 -19.88 -19.54 -9.73
CA TRP A 57 -18.80 -19.92 -8.81
C TRP A 57 -18.11 -18.69 -8.19
N LEU A 58 -17.81 -17.67 -9.00
CA LEU A 58 -17.18 -16.43 -8.56
C LEU A 58 -18.03 -15.66 -7.53
N TYR A 59 -19.36 -15.69 -7.65
CA TYR A 59 -20.28 -15.09 -6.67
C TYR A 59 -20.11 -15.71 -5.28
N PHE A 60 -19.99 -17.05 -5.21
CA PHE A 60 -19.73 -17.75 -3.95
C PHE A 60 -18.27 -17.60 -3.48
N ASP A 61 -17.29 -17.60 -4.40
CA ASP A 61 -15.86 -17.45 -4.12
C ASP A 61 -15.43 -16.00 -3.82
N TRP A 62 -16.34 -15.03 -3.88
CA TRP A 62 -16.02 -13.60 -3.89
C TRP A 62 -15.15 -13.17 -2.71
N GLN A 63 -15.38 -13.74 -1.52
CA GLN A 63 -14.67 -13.36 -0.28
C GLN A 63 -13.33 -14.08 -0.06
N THR A 64 -12.97 -15.10 -0.86
CA THR A 64 -11.73 -15.88 -0.71
C THR A 64 -10.44 -15.05 -0.58
N PRO A 65 -10.26 -13.91 -1.29
CA PRO A 65 -9.10 -13.02 -1.09
C PRO A 65 -9.00 -12.39 0.30
N GLU A 66 -10.10 -12.35 1.08
CA GLU A 66 -10.15 -11.88 2.47
C GLU A 66 -10.14 -13.04 3.49
N GLN A 67 -10.05 -14.29 3.01
CA GLN A 67 -10.14 -15.52 3.80
C GLN A 67 -8.93 -16.44 3.55
N GLY A 68 -7.72 -15.85 3.46
CA GLY A 68 -6.46 -16.59 3.27
C GLY A 68 -6.09 -16.87 1.80
N GLY A 69 -6.97 -16.56 0.84
CA GLY A 69 -6.72 -16.72 -0.59
C GLY A 69 -6.68 -18.19 -1.03
N ARG A 70 -6.08 -18.43 -2.21
CA ARG A 70 -5.97 -19.76 -2.83
C ARG A 70 -4.55 -19.98 -3.34
N ARG A 71 -3.57 -20.11 -2.44
CA ARG A 71 -2.18 -20.38 -2.82
C ARG A 71 -2.02 -21.75 -3.48
N SER A 72 -1.10 -21.85 -4.44
CA SER A 72 -0.71 -23.10 -5.06
C SER A 72 0.82 -23.23 -5.00
N ASP A 73 1.34 -24.18 -4.22
CA ASP A 73 2.78 -24.43 -4.19
C ASP A 73 3.33 -24.86 -5.56
N TRP A 74 2.51 -25.45 -6.43
CA TRP A 74 2.90 -25.72 -7.82
C TRP A 74 3.19 -24.43 -8.60
N VAL A 75 2.28 -23.44 -8.56
CA VAL A 75 2.50 -22.15 -9.21
C VAL A 75 3.71 -21.43 -8.60
N ARG A 76 3.81 -21.41 -7.26
CA ARG A 76 4.92 -20.74 -6.54
C ARG A 76 6.28 -21.40 -6.79
N SER A 77 6.31 -22.66 -7.23
CA SER A 77 7.51 -23.43 -7.59
C SER A 77 7.83 -23.46 -9.09
N TRP A 78 7.06 -22.80 -9.97
CA TRP A 78 7.38 -22.71 -11.40
C TRP A 78 8.81 -22.20 -11.64
N THR A 79 9.55 -22.86 -12.53
CA THR A 79 10.96 -22.56 -12.83
C THR A 79 11.21 -21.11 -13.29
N ILE A 80 10.18 -20.43 -13.82
CA ILE A 80 10.22 -19.02 -14.17
C ILE A 80 10.60 -18.12 -12.98
N TRP A 81 10.21 -18.49 -11.76
CA TRP A 81 10.52 -17.72 -10.54
C TRP A 81 12.00 -17.83 -10.11
N ARG A 82 12.68 -18.91 -10.48
CA ARG A 82 14.15 -19.01 -10.34
C ARG A 82 14.83 -17.95 -11.21
N TYR A 83 14.47 -17.92 -12.49
CA TYR A 83 14.96 -16.92 -13.44
C TYR A 83 14.56 -15.48 -13.07
N PHE A 84 13.42 -15.28 -12.41
CA PHE A 84 13.04 -13.99 -11.83
C PHE A 84 13.97 -13.59 -10.68
N LYS A 85 14.23 -14.48 -9.70
CA LYS A 85 15.19 -14.23 -8.60
C LYS A 85 16.58 -13.89 -9.15
N ASP A 86 17.06 -14.67 -10.10
CA ASP A 86 18.40 -14.52 -10.72
C ASP A 86 18.51 -13.29 -11.64
N TYR A 87 17.40 -12.62 -11.98
CA TYR A 87 17.44 -11.33 -12.70
C TYR A 87 17.82 -10.17 -11.78
N PHE A 88 17.35 -10.21 -10.52
CA PHE A 88 17.47 -9.17 -9.50
C PHE A 88 18.39 -9.55 -8.33
N PRO A 89 19.25 -10.57 -8.45
CA PRO A 89 19.85 -11.31 -7.34
C PRO A 89 19.16 -11.14 -5.97
N ILE A 90 17.90 -11.56 -5.86
CA ILE A 90 17.11 -11.32 -4.64
C ILE A 90 17.66 -12.17 -3.50
N GLN A 91 17.94 -11.53 -2.36
CA GLN A 91 18.39 -12.16 -1.12
C GLN A 91 17.51 -11.74 0.06
N LEU A 92 17.03 -12.73 0.84
CA LEU A 92 16.41 -12.49 2.13
C LEU A 92 17.45 -12.64 3.26
N VAL A 93 17.57 -11.64 4.12
CA VAL A 93 18.51 -11.61 5.24
C VAL A 93 17.73 -11.63 6.56
N LYS A 94 17.90 -12.71 7.33
CA LYS A 94 17.34 -12.85 8.67
C LYS A 94 18.33 -12.29 9.70
N THR A 95 17.86 -11.43 10.60
CA THR A 95 18.70 -10.89 11.70
C THR A 95 18.32 -11.42 13.09
N TRP A 96 17.13 -12.00 13.24
CA TRP A 96 16.62 -12.59 14.49
C TRP A 96 15.83 -13.87 14.21
N ASP A 97 15.83 -14.78 15.17
CA ASP A 97 14.88 -15.89 15.22
C ASP A 97 13.48 -15.42 15.60
N LEU A 98 12.47 -16.10 15.05
CA LEU A 98 11.05 -15.86 15.30
C LEU A 98 10.45 -17.17 15.85
N ASP A 99 9.58 -17.07 16.85
CA ASP A 99 8.89 -18.21 17.45
C ASP A 99 7.62 -18.55 16.64
N PRO A 100 7.52 -19.75 16.03
CA PRO A 100 6.32 -20.17 15.31
C PRO A 100 5.05 -20.22 16.16
N SER A 101 5.12 -20.14 17.50
CA SER A 101 3.95 -20.04 18.38
C SER A 101 3.18 -18.71 18.22
N HIS A 102 3.82 -17.69 17.64
CA HIS A 102 3.25 -16.36 17.44
C HIS A 102 2.88 -16.08 15.97
N ASN A 103 1.94 -15.15 15.78
CA ASN A 103 1.66 -14.54 14.47
C ASN A 103 2.40 -13.20 14.37
N TYR A 104 2.82 -12.82 13.17
CA TYR A 104 3.63 -11.63 12.94
C TYR A 104 3.01 -10.71 11.88
N ILE A 105 3.26 -9.40 12.01
CA ILE A 105 3.11 -8.44 10.91
C ILE A 105 4.49 -7.99 10.49
N PHE A 106 4.88 -8.34 9.26
CA PHE A 106 6.09 -7.81 8.62
C PHE A 106 5.71 -6.51 7.92
N GLY A 107 6.18 -5.38 8.44
CA GLY A 107 6.02 -4.08 7.79
C GLY A 107 7.14 -3.87 6.77
N PHE A 108 6.81 -4.07 5.50
CA PHE A 108 7.76 -4.01 4.38
C PHE A 108 7.94 -2.58 3.87
N HIS A 109 9.20 -2.19 3.69
CA HIS A 109 9.66 -0.88 3.23
C HIS A 109 10.85 -1.00 2.27
N PRO A 110 11.05 -0.08 1.32
CA PRO A 110 10.04 0.80 0.76
C PRO A 110 9.08 0.03 -0.16
N HIS A 111 7.99 0.66 -0.58
CA HIS A 111 7.08 0.10 -1.60
C HIS A 111 7.74 0.01 -2.99
N GLY A 112 8.58 0.99 -3.36
CA GLY A 112 9.04 1.13 -4.73
C GLY A 112 7.89 1.19 -5.75
N VAL A 113 8.17 0.90 -7.01
CA VAL A 113 7.14 0.95 -8.06
C VAL A 113 6.27 -0.31 -8.05
N LEU A 114 6.87 -1.51 -8.03
CA LEU A 114 6.17 -2.80 -8.16
C LEU A 114 6.44 -3.80 -7.02
N VAL A 115 7.07 -3.40 -5.90
CA VAL A 115 7.45 -4.29 -4.77
C VAL A 115 8.05 -5.64 -5.20
N VAL A 116 9.13 -5.58 -5.98
CA VAL A 116 9.74 -6.75 -6.66
C VAL A 116 10.33 -7.71 -5.63
N GLY A 117 11.01 -7.19 -4.61
CA GLY A 117 11.56 -7.98 -3.51
C GLY A 117 10.49 -8.59 -2.62
N ALA A 118 9.37 -7.89 -2.36
CA ALA A 118 8.27 -8.47 -1.59
C ALA A 118 7.63 -9.67 -2.33
N PHE A 119 7.37 -9.53 -3.64
CA PHE A 119 6.88 -10.65 -4.44
C PHE A 119 7.90 -11.79 -4.51
N GLY A 120 9.16 -11.48 -4.82
CA GLY A 120 10.24 -12.47 -4.90
C GLY A 120 10.39 -13.27 -3.61
N ASN A 121 10.44 -12.58 -2.47
CA ASN A 121 10.70 -13.19 -1.16
C ASN A 121 9.50 -13.93 -0.56
N PHE A 122 8.28 -13.43 -0.72
CA PHE A 122 7.11 -13.97 0.01
C PHE A 122 6.09 -14.68 -0.88
N CYS A 123 6.09 -14.45 -2.20
CA CYS A 123 5.16 -15.11 -3.13
C CYS A 123 5.80 -16.29 -3.89
N THR A 124 7.12 -16.31 -4.10
CA THR A 124 7.78 -17.47 -4.75
C THR A 124 8.22 -18.52 -3.73
N ASN A 125 8.61 -19.71 -4.22
CA ASN A 125 9.29 -20.75 -3.44
C ASN A 125 10.82 -20.81 -3.71
N TYR A 126 11.40 -19.79 -4.35
CA TYR A 126 12.84 -19.75 -4.69
C TYR A 126 13.66 -18.79 -3.81
N SER A 127 13.01 -17.99 -2.98
CA SER A 127 13.67 -17.23 -1.91
C SER A 127 14.11 -18.13 -0.76
N GLU A 128 15.01 -17.63 0.07
CA GLU A 128 15.49 -18.29 1.30
C GLU A 128 14.40 -18.37 2.40
N PHE A 129 13.17 -17.89 2.15
CA PHE A 129 12.13 -17.73 3.18
C PHE A 129 11.80 -19.03 3.93
N LYS A 130 11.61 -20.15 3.21
CA LYS A 130 11.27 -21.45 3.83
C LYS A 130 12.40 -22.01 4.70
N GLU A 131 13.65 -21.65 4.40
CA GLU A 131 14.86 -22.09 5.11
C GLU A 131 15.14 -21.21 6.33
N LEU A 132 14.99 -19.90 6.19
CA LEU A 132 15.23 -18.93 7.26
C LEU A 132 14.09 -18.87 8.29
N PHE A 133 12.85 -19.08 7.85
CA PHE A 133 11.63 -19.00 8.67
C PHE A 133 10.82 -20.31 8.59
N PRO A 134 11.37 -21.45 9.06
CA PRO A 134 10.66 -22.73 9.08
C PRO A 134 9.41 -22.65 9.96
N GLY A 135 8.37 -23.39 9.59
CA GLY A 135 7.07 -23.35 10.27
C GLY A 135 6.19 -22.14 9.95
N PHE A 136 6.72 -21.11 9.28
CA PHE A 136 5.97 -19.90 8.95
C PHE A 136 5.31 -19.93 7.57
N THR A 137 4.15 -19.27 7.51
CA THR A 137 3.37 -19.05 6.28
C THR A 137 3.22 -17.54 6.05
N ALA A 138 4.01 -16.99 5.11
CA ALA A 138 3.90 -15.59 4.71
C ALA A 138 2.70 -15.36 3.77
N TYR A 139 1.96 -14.28 4.02
CA TYR A 139 0.84 -13.79 3.22
C TYR A 139 1.13 -12.34 2.82
N LEU A 140 1.40 -12.10 1.54
CA LEU A 140 1.61 -10.75 1.03
C LEU A 140 0.26 -10.05 0.83
N HIS A 141 0.04 -8.96 1.56
CA HIS A 141 -1.19 -8.19 1.49
C HIS A 141 -1.11 -7.13 0.37
N VAL A 142 -1.97 -7.26 -0.64
CA VAL A 142 -2.04 -6.37 -1.82
C VAL A 142 -3.41 -5.70 -1.95
N LEU A 143 -3.49 -4.63 -2.75
CA LEU A 143 -4.68 -3.79 -2.87
C LEU A 143 -5.93 -4.60 -3.29
N PRO A 144 -7.12 -4.41 -2.65
CA PRO A 144 -8.29 -5.25 -2.92
C PRO A 144 -8.85 -5.12 -4.35
N PHE A 145 -8.52 -4.03 -5.05
CA PHE A 145 -8.89 -3.78 -6.45
C PHE A 145 -8.44 -4.92 -7.37
N TRP A 146 -7.23 -5.44 -7.16
CA TRP A 146 -6.66 -6.52 -7.97
C TRP A 146 -7.47 -7.81 -7.94
N PHE A 147 -8.22 -8.08 -6.87
CA PHE A 147 -9.04 -9.29 -6.74
C PHE A 147 -10.45 -9.15 -7.34
N ARG A 148 -10.80 -8.01 -7.94
CA ARG A 148 -12.10 -7.78 -8.59
C ARG A 148 -12.14 -8.24 -10.04
N CYS A 149 -10.98 -8.34 -10.70
CA CYS A 149 -10.90 -8.82 -12.08
C CYS A 149 -10.95 -10.35 -12.10
N PRO A 150 -11.94 -10.98 -12.76
CA PRO A 150 -12.03 -12.44 -12.82
C PRO A 150 -10.93 -13.03 -13.73
N PHE A 151 -10.61 -14.31 -13.54
CA PHE A 151 -9.41 -15.03 -14.01
C PHE A 151 -8.07 -14.48 -13.48
N PHE A 152 -7.90 -13.15 -13.48
CA PHE A 152 -6.71 -12.49 -12.94
C PHE A 152 -6.59 -12.66 -11.42
N ARG A 153 -7.70 -12.56 -10.67
CA ARG A 153 -7.72 -12.78 -9.21
C ARG A 153 -7.28 -14.19 -8.82
N GLU A 154 -7.59 -15.22 -9.62
CA GLU A 154 -7.20 -16.60 -9.39
C GLU A 154 -5.69 -16.78 -9.64
N TYR A 155 -5.18 -16.23 -10.75
CA TYR A 155 -3.74 -16.19 -11.01
C TYR A 155 -2.99 -15.49 -9.87
N LEU A 156 -3.45 -14.31 -9.45
CA LEU A 156 -2.87 -13.56 -8.35
C LEU A 156 -2.87 -14.39 -7.05
N MET A 157 -4.03 -14.89 -6.60
CA MET A 157 -4.14 -15.71 -5.39
C MET A 157 -3.27 -16.97 -5.44
N SER A 158 -3.09 -17.59 -6.62
CA SER A 158 -2.28 -18.80 -6.78
C SER A 158 -0.81 -18.59 -6.38
N SER A 159 -0.28 -17.37 -6.55
CA SER A 159 1.06 -17.00 -6.09
C SER A 159 1.15 -16.71 -4.57
N GLY A 160 0.03 -16.71 -3.84
CA GLY A 160 -0.02 -16.51 -2.39
C GLY A 160 -0.45 -15.14 -1.83
N PRO A 161 -0.53 -14.03 -2.60
CA PRO A 161 -1.13 -12.77 -2.15
C PRO A 161 -2.59 -12.88 -1.70
N VAL A 162 -2.95 -12.00 -0.78
CA VAL A 162 -4.29 -11.81 -0.21
C VAL A 162 -4.63 -10.32 -0.17
N SER A 163 -5.90 -9.99 0.08
CA SER A 163 -6.36 -8.60 0.24
C SER A 163 -5.66 -7.90 1.41
N VAL A 164 -5.32 -6.61 1.30
CA VAL A 164 -4.85 -5.76 2.41
C VAL A 164 -6.00 -5.18 3.25
N SER A 165 -7.24 -5.65 3.05
CA SER A 165 -8.37 -5.22 3.88
C SER A 165 -8.22 -5.65 5.34
N LYS A 166 -8.84 -4.89 6.25
CA LYS A 166 -8.88 -5.20 7.70
C LYS A 166 -9.40 -6.62 7.97
N LYS A 167 -10.37 -7.10 7.17
CA LYS A 167 -10.92 -8.46 7.28
C LYS A 167 -9.86 -9.52 6.97
N SER A 168 -9.14 -9.35 5.87
CA SER A 168 -8.07 -10.26 5.44
C SER A 168 -6.92 -10.32 6.44
N VAL A 169 -6.41 -9.16 6.88
CA VAL A 169 -5.37 -9.10 7.93
C VAL A 169 -5.87 -9.75 9.22
N SER A 170 -7.13 -9.50 9.62
CA SER A 170 -7.73 -10.17 10.79
C SER A 170 -7.83 -11.68 10.61
N HIS A 171 -8.16 -12.17 9.41
CA HIS A 171 -8.28 -13.60 9.13
C HIS A 171 -6.90 -14.29 9.26
N VAL A 172 -5.86 -13.72 8.65
CA VAL A 172 -4.50 -14.27 8.71
C VAL A 172 -3.97 -14.31 10.16
N LEU A 173 -4.17 -13.23 10.92
CA LEU A 173 -3.66 -13.12 12.31
C LEU A 173 -4.48 -13.89 13.36
N ARG A 174 -5.66 -14.40 13.01
CA ARG A 174 -6.53 -15.19 13.90
C ARG A 174 -6.12 -16.66 14.06
N LYS A 175 -5.11 -17.13 13.34
CA LYS A 175 -4.65 -18.53 13.43
C LYS A 175 -4.16 -18.85 14.85
N LYS A 176 -4.86 -19.77 15.52
CA LYS A 176 -4.44 -20.32 16.83
C LYS A 176 -3.14 -21.11 16.65
N GLY A 177 -2.23 -21.01 17.62
CA GLY A 177 -0.92 -21.69 17.58
C GLY A 177 0.13 -21.03 16.67
N GLY A 178 -0.14 -19.82 16.15
CA GLY A 178 0.87 -19.00 15.48
C GLY A 178 1.24 -19.43 14.06
N GLY A 179 2.40 -18.97 13.60
CA GLY A 179 3.04 -19.39 12.36
C GLY A 179 2.50 -18.70 11.10
N ASN A 180 1.64 -17.67 11.22
CA ASN A 180 1.27 -16.82 10.10
C ASN A 180 2.00 -15.48 10.14
N ILE A 181 2.46 -15.03 8.97
CA ILE A 181 3.11 -13.73 8.80
C ILE A 181 2.30 -12.91 7.79
N SER A 182 1.65 -11.84 8.26
CA SER A 182 1.05 -10.82 7.41
C SER A 182 2.13 -9.86 6.93
N VAL A 183 2.55 -9.98 5.66
CA VAL A 183 3.49 -9.03 5.05
C VAL A 183 2.69 -7.87 4.46
N ILE A 184 2.86 -6.66 5.00
CA ILE A 184 2.13 -5.46 4.59
C ILE A 184 3.13 -4.40 4.14
N VAL A 185 2.96 -3.89 2.92
CA VAL A 185 3.78 -2.82 2.36
C VAL A 185 3.25 -1.48 2.87
N LEU A 186 3.90 -0.90 3.88
CA LEU A 186 3.27 0.13 4.71
C LEU A 186 3.21 1.52 4.06
N GLY A 187 4.15 1.85 3.18
CA GLY A 187 4.14 3.10 2.41
C GLY A 187 2.97 3.23 1.44
N GLY A 188 2.50 2.10 0.92
CA GLY A 188 1.36 2.03 0.00
C GLY A 188 1.56 2.86 -1.28
N ALA A 189 0.44 3.33 -1.83
CA ALA A 189 0.39 4.06 -3.09
C ALA A 189 1.20 5.37 -3.07
N GLU A 190 1.20 6.12 -1.97
CA GLU A 190 1.91 7.41 -1.86
C GLU A 190 3.42 7.22 -2.04
N GLU A 191 3.99 6.23 -1.35
CA GLU A 191 5.43 5.96 -1.41
C GLU A 191 5.89 5.50 -2.80
N SER A 192 5.01 4.85 -3.57
CA SER A 192 5.28 4.50 -4.98
C SER A 192 5.40 5.72 -5.89
N LEU A 193 4.86 6.89 -5.51
CA LEU A 193 5.03 8.15 -6.23
C LEU A 193 6.37 8.84 -5.92
N ASP A 194 7.15 8.35 -4.96
CA ASP A 194 8.47 8.88 -4.58
C ASP A 194 9.59 7.82 -4.73
N ALA A 195 9.32 6.77 -5.50
CA ALA A 195 10.21 5.65 -5.81
C ALA A 195 11.32 6.03 -6.81
N HIS A 196 12.12 7.04 -6.45
CA HIS A 196 13.26 7.49 -7.24
C HIS A 196 14.56 6.79 -6.81
N PRO A 197 15.45 6.42 -7.77
CA PRO A 197 16.80 5.94 -7.47
C PRO A 197 17.58 6.88 -6.53
N GLY A 198 18.37 6.29 -5.63
CA GLY A 198 19.17 6.99 -4.62
C GLY A 198 18.38 7.59 -3.46
N LYS A 199 17.05 7.44 -3.40
CA LYS A 199 16.19 7.98 -2.34
C LYS A 199 15.42 6.89 -1.60
N PHE A 200 15.24 7.10 -0.30
CA PHE A 200 14.39 6.28 0.58
C PHE A 200 13.43 7.18 1.36
N THR A 201 12.41 7.70 0.70
CA THR A 201 11.31 8.43 1.35
C THR A 201 10.30 7.41 1.89
N LEU A 202 10.01 7.42 3.19
CA LEU A 202 9.03 6.50 3.79
C LEU A 202 7.80 7.23 4.34
N PHE A 203 6.61 6.80 3.95
CA PHE A 203 5.32 7.39 4.35
C PHE A 203 4.73 6.73 5.61
N ILE A 204 5.57 6.37 6.58
CA ILE A 204 5.18 5.57 7.75
C ILE A 204 4.44 6.36 8.85
N ARG A 205 4.77 7.65 9.07
CA ARG A 205 4.35 8.37 10.30
C ARG A 205 2.85 8.42 10.56
N GLN A 206 2.03 8.45 9.51
CA GLN A 206 0.57 8.50 9.60
C GLN A 206 -0.09 7.11 9.51
N ARG A 207 0.67 6.04 9.23
CA ARG A 207 0.16 4.70 8.89
C ARG A 207 -0.06 3.82 10.13
N LYS A 208 -0.80 4.31 11.12
CA LYS A 208 -0.97 3.64 12.43
C LYS A 208 -1.91 2.41 12.40
N GLY A 209 -2.51 2.10 11.24
CA GLY A 209 -3.46 1.00 11.06
C GLY A 209 -2.90 -0.39 11.32
N PHE A 210 -1.66 -0.68 10.91
CA PHE A 210 -1.03 -1.99 11.14
C PHE A 210 -0.70 -2.21 12.64
N VAL A 211 -0.32 -1.16 13.36
CA VAL A 211 -0.09 -1.19 14.81
C VAL A 211 -1.38 -1.49 15.57
N LYS A 212 -2.50 -0.85 15.19
CA LYS A 212 -3.83 -1.18 15.72
C LYS A 212 -4.21 -2.64 15.46
N MET A 213 -3.87 -3.18 14.28
CA MET A 213 -4.07 -4.60 13.96
C MET A 213 -3.21 -5.53 14.80
N ALA A 214 -1.93 -5.20 15.00
CA ALA A 214 -1.02 -5.94 15.88
C ALA A 214 -1.57 -6.05 17.31
N LEU A 215 -1.91 -4.92 17.93
CA LEU A 215 -2.48 -4.85 19.28
C LEU A 215 -3.81 -5.63 19.38
N THR A 216 -4.68 -5.54 18.37
CA THR A 216 -5.98 -6.26 18.37
C THR A 216 -5.82 -7.79 18.40
N HIS A 217 -4.77 -8.33 17.77
CA HIS A 217 -4.56 -9.77 17.58
C HIS A 217 -3.36 -10.35 18.37
N GLY A 218 -2.63 -9.54 19.14
CA GLY A 218 -1.39 -9.97 19.80
C GLY A 218 -0.27 -10.35 18.82
N ALA A 219 -0.32 -9.82 17.60
CA ALA A 219 0.63 -10.18 16.54
C ALA A 219 1.89 -9.31 16.63
N TYR A 220 3.06 -9.93 16.68
CA TYR A 220 4.32 -9.23 16.88
C TYR A 220 4.69 -8.41 15.63
N LEU A 221 5.19 -7.20 15.82
CA LEU A 221 5.62 -6.34 14.71
C LEU A 221 7.08 -6.66 14.34
N VAL A 222 7.38 -6.72 13.04
CA VAL A 222 8.75 -6.86 12.55
C VAL A 222 9.00 -5.83 11.45
N PRO A 223 9.96 -4.91 11.60
CA PRO A 223 10.37 -4.03 10.50
C PRO A 223 11.13 -4.83 9.45
N VAL A 224 10.80 -4.63 8.17
CA VAL A 224 11.47 -5.27 7.03
C VAL A 224 11.88 -4.19 6.04
N PHE A 225 13.17 -4.12 5.70
CA PHE A 225 13.71 -3.12 4.79
C PHE A 225 14.37 -3.76 3.55
N SER A 226 13.98 -3.33 2.36
CA SER A 226 14.37 -3.88 1.06
C SER A 226 15.24 -2.89 0.28
N PHE A 227 16.55 -3.06 0.38
CA PHE A 227 17.51 -2.26 -0.38
C PHE A 227 17.48 -2.68 -1.85
N GLY A 228 17.41 -1.71 -2.76
CA GLY A 228 17.40 -1.93 -4.21
C GLY A 228 16.05 -1.73 -4.92
N GLU A 229 14.92 -1.73 -4.21
CA GLU A 229 13.56 -1.56 -4.81
C GLU A 229 13.42 -0.30 -5.67
N ASN A 230 13.96 0.83 -5.20
CA ASN A 230 13.89 2.11 -5.90
C ASN A 230 14.91 2.23 -7.05
N GLU A 231 15.86 1.30 -7.18
CA GLU A 231 16.85 1.27 -8.26
C GLU A 231 16.35 0.55 -9.53
N LEU A 232 15.19 -0.10 -9.45
CA LEU A 232 14.65 -0.94 -10.51
C LEU A 232 14.03 -0.15 -11.66
N PHE A 233 13.66 1.12 -11.41
CA PHE A 233 13.03 2.02 -12.37
C PHE A 233 13.53 3.45 -12.21
N LYS A 234 13.48 4.23 -13.30
CA LYS A 234 13.59 5.69 -13.26
C LYS A 234 12.19 6.27 -13.34
N GLN A 235 11.74 6.88 -12.25
CA GLN A 235 10.49 7.63 -12.22
C GLN A 235 10.72 9.04 -12.81
N ILE A 236 9.77 9.52 -13.63
CA ILE A 236 9.77 10.88 -14.17
C ILE A 236 9.65 11.87 -13.00
N SER A 237 10.45 12.95 -13.05
CA SER A 237 10.47 13.96 -11.99
C SER A 237 9.08 14.58 -11.76
N ASN A 238 8.55 14.37 -10.55
CA ASN A 238 7.21 14.76 -10.12
C ASN A 238 7.27 15.37 -8.70
N PRO A 239 8.01 16.48 -8.49
CA PRO A 239 8.13 17.09 -7.17
C PRO A 239 6.78 17.58 -6.63
N GLU A 240 6.67 17.71 -5.32
CA GLU A 240 5.50 18.30 -4.65
C GLU A 240 5.16 19.68 -5.24
N GLY A 241 3.87 19.95 -5.40
CA GLY A 241 3.38 21.17 -6.06
C GLY A 241 3.48 21.19 -7.59
N SER A 242 4.13 20.22 -8.24
CA SER A 242 4.11 20.12 -9.71
C SER A 242 2.73 19.72 -10.25
N TRP A 243 2.43 20.13 -11.49
CA TRP A 243 1.19 19.71 -12.18
C TRP A 243 1.06 18.18 -12.26
N LEU A 244 2.15 17.48 -12.60
CA LEU A 244 2.17 16.02 -12.68
C LEU A 244 1.84 15.39 -11.31
N ARG A 245 2.48 15.84 -10.23
CA ARG A 245 2.19 15.35 -8.87
C ARG A 245 0.73 15.63 -8.49
N THR A 246 0.22 16.82 -8.80
CA THR A 246 -1.17 17.23 -8.52
C THR A 246 -2.18 16.29 -9.21
N VAL A 247 -1.93 15.92 -10.47
CA VAL A 247 -2.74 14.96 -11.22
C VAL A 247 -2.63 13.56 -10.60
N GLN A 248 -1.41 13.10 -10.28
CA GLN A 248 -1.18 11.79 -9.66
C GLN A 248 -1.89 11.65 -8.31
N GLU A 249 -1.78 12.65 -7.43
CA GLU A 249 -2.46 12.66 -6.13
C GLU A 249 -3.98 12.69 -6.26
N LYS A 250 -4.52 13.48 -7.21
CA LYS A 250 -5.97 13.54 -7.45
C LYS A 250 -6.49 12.19 -7.96
N LEU A 251 -5.79 11.56 -8.90
CA LEU A 251 -6.09 10.23 -9.39
C LEU A 251 -5.99 9.18 -8.28
N GLN A 252 -4.97 9.24 -7.44
CA GLN A 252 -4.80 8.34 -6.30
C GLN A 252 -5.94 8.47 -5.28
N LYS A 253 -6.37 9.70 -4.96
CA LYS A 253 -7.50 9.97 -4.06
C LYS A 253 -8.83 9.44 -4.61
N ILE A 254 -9.02 9.45 -5.94
CA ILE A 254 -10.21 8.92 -6.62
C ILE A 254 -10.19 7.39 -6.71
N MET A 255 -9.07 6.80 -7.14
CA MET A 255 -9.00 5.39 -7.53
C MET A 255 -8.48 4.46 -6.41
N GLY A 256 -7.85 5.01 -5.37
CA GLY A 256 -7.22 4.24 -4.29
C GLY A 256 -5.88 3.60 -4.65
N PHE A 257 -5.33 3.88 -5.83
CA PHE A 257 -4.00 3.45 -6.27
C PHE A 257 -3.27 4.55 -7.02
N ALA A 258 -1.94 4.57 -6.92
CA ALA A 258 -1.09 5.53 -7.58
C ALA A 258 -0.73 5.07 -9.00
N LEU A 259 -0.48 6.03 -9.88
CA LEU A 259 0.06 5.83 -11.22
C LEU A 259 1.41 6.57 -11.33
N PRO A 260 2.51 6.00 -10.80
CA PRO A 260 3.84 6.53 -11.07
C PRO A 260 4.12 6.45 -12.57
N LEU A 261 4.61 7.54 -13.16
CA LEU A 261 5.14 7.52 -14.52
C LEU A 261 6.61 7.13 -14.45
N PHE A 262 6.93 5.92 -14.87
CA PHE A 262 8.28 5.36 -14.80
C PHE A 262 8.72 4.75 -16.12
N HIS A 263 10.04 4.65 -16.29
CA HIS A 263 10.67 3.86 -17.32
C HIS A 263 11.91 3.15 -16.77
N ALA A 264 12.23 2.02 -17.36
CA ALA A 264 13.48 1.31 -17.16
C ALA A 264 14.09 0.99 -18.53
N ARG A 265 14.44 -0.26 -18.79
CA ARG A 265 15.00 -0.70 -20.08
C ARG A 265 13.95 -1.32 -20.99
N GLY A 266 14.27 -1.42 -22.28
CA GLY A 266 13.50 -2.20 -23.23
C GLY A 266 13.78 -3.69 -23.10
N ILE A 267 13.17 -4.51 -23.97
CA ILE A 267 13.53 -5.93 -24.07
C ILE A 267 14.93 -6.04 -24.68
N PHE A 268 15.11 -5.42 -25.86
CA PHE A 268 16.31 -5.50 -26.71
C PHE A 268 17.27 -4.30 -26.62
N GLN A 269 17.04 -3.35 -25.70
CA GLN A 269 17.93 -2.19 -25.46
C GLN A 269 17.89 -1.77 -23.98
N TYR A 270 18.81 -0.89 -23.55
CA TYR A 270 19.04 -0.56 -22.14
C TYR A 270 18.45 0.78 -21.67
N ASN A 271 17.86 1.59 -22.55
CA ASN A 271 17.64 3.02 -22.30
C ASN A 271 16.20 3.41 -21.95
N PHE A 272 15.20 2.70 -22.49
CA PHE A 272 13.78 3.06 -22.31
C PHE A 272 12.84 1.86 -22.45
N GLY A 273 11.86 1.74 -21.56
CA GLY A 273 10.82 0.72 -21.62
C GLY A 273 10.22 0.45 -20.25
N LEU A 274 9.43 -0.63 -20.13
CA LEU A 274 8.77 -1.01 -18.88
C LEU A 274 9.48 -2.14 -18.13
N MET A 275 10.61 -2.62 -18.64
CA MET A 275 11.27 -3.81 -18.10
C MET A 275 12.36 -3.39 -17.10
N PRO A 276 12.27 -3.78 -15.81
CA PRO A 276 13.14 -3.35 -14.72
C PRO A 276 14.65 -3.39 -15.01
N TYR A 277 15.42 -2.53 -14.35
CA TYR A 277 16.89 -2.66 -14.36
C TYR A 277 17.35 -3.91 -13.59
N ARG A 278 18.46 -4.50 -14.04
CA ARG A 278 19.14 -5.61 -13.35
C ARG A 278 19.95 -5.05 -12.18
N LYS A 279 19.34 -4.99 -11.01
CA LYS A 279 19.96 -4.54 -9.76
C LYS A 279 19.71 -5.57 -8.66
N PRO A 280 20.66 -5.78 -7.74
CA PRO A 280 20.47 -6.68 -6.60
C PRO A 280 19.40 -6.13 -5.65
N ILE A 281 18.64 -7.02 -5.01
CA ILE A 281 17.64 -6.66 -3.99
C ILE A 281 17.97 -7.41 -2.70
N HIS A 282 18.24 -6.67 -1.62
CA HIS A 282 18.55 -7.23 -0.31
C HIS A 282 17.43 -6.86 0.67
N THR A 283 16.57 -7.82 1.01
CA THR A 283 15.50 -7.63 1.99
C THR A 283 15.96 -8.10 3.36
N VAL A 284 16.13 -7.18 4.30
CA VAL A 284 16.54 -7.47 5.68
C VAL A 284 15.32 -7.50 6.59
N VAL A 285 15.12 -8.63 7.29
CA VAL A 285 14.09 -8.81 8.32
C VAL A 285 14.70 -8.47 9.67
N GLY A 286 14.15 -7.45 10.33
CA GLY A 286 14.65 -6.90 11.60
C GLY A 286 14.21 -7.65 12.85
N ARG A 287 14.37 -6.98 13.99
CA ARG A 287 14.04 -7.51 15.32
C ARG A 287 12.52 -7.61 15.53
N PRO A 288 12.00 -8.72 16.08
CA PRO A 288 10.61 -8.78 16.49
C PRO A 288 10.35 -7.88 17.71
N ILE A 289 9.27 -7.13 17.65
CA ILE A 289 8.73 -6.31 18.73
C ILE A 289 7.52 -7.07 19.30
N PRO A 290 7.61 -7.58 20.56
CA PRO A 290 6.48 -8.20 21.23
C PRO A 290 5.30 -7.24 21.37
N VAL A 291 4.07 -7.76 21.19
CA VAL A 291 2.86 -6.95 21.23
C VAL A 291 1.84 -7.59 22.19
N PRO A 292 1.44 -6.91 23.28
CA PRO A 292 0.37 -7.39 24.14
C PRO A 292 -0.97 -7.30 23.40
N GLN A 293 -1.83 -8.31 23.58
CA GLN A 293 -3.15 -8.31 22.95
C GLN A 293 -4.15 -7.46 23.73
N THR A 294 -4.74 -6.47 23.06
CA THR A 294 -5.78 -5.58 23.60
C THR A 294 -6.93 -5.46 22.58
N LEU A 295 -8.15 -5.86 22.95
CA LEU A 295 -9.31 -5.82 22.05
C LEU A 295 -9.72 -4.38 21.64
N HIS A 296 -9.44 -3.41 22.50
CA HIS A 296 -9.73 -1.99 22.29
C HIS A 296 -8.46 -1.14 22.52
N PRO A 297 -7.49 -1.15 21.59
CA PRO A 297 -6.24 -0.42 21.76
C PRO A 297 -6.49 1.09 21.84
N THR A 298 -5.92 1.75 22.85
CA THR A 298 -6.01 3.21 23.01
C THR A 298 -5.12 3.93 21.98
N SER A 299 -5.38 5.22 21.75
CA SER A 299 -4.52 6.04 20.86
C SER A 299 -3.08 6.11 21.35
N GLU A 300 -2.88 6.15 22.67
CA GLU A 300 -1.56 6.20 23.33
C GLU A 300 -0.78 4.90 23.10
N GLN A 301 -1.40 3.73 23.35
CA GLN A 301 -0.81 2.41 23.08
C GLN A 301 -0.44 2.23 21.61
N ILE A 302 -1.27 2.76 20.70
CA ILE A 302 -0.98 2.77 19.27
C ILE A 302 0.23 3.68 18.98
N GLU A 303 0.35 4.84 19.61
CA GLU A 303 1.46 5.76 19.37
C GLU A 303 2.79 5.23 19.91
N GLU A 304 2.80 4.72 21.14
CA GLU A 304 3.99 4.19 21.82
C GLU A 304 4.60 3.01 21.04
N LEU A 305 3.75 2.05 20.64
CA LEU A 305 4.19 0.90 19.83
C LEU A 305 4.59 1.32 18.42
N HIS A 306 3.92 2.33 17.84
CA HIS A 306 4.28 2.88 16.54
C HIS A 306 5.63 3.62 16.57
N HIS A 307 5.91 4.38 17.63
CA HIS A 307 7.20 5.02 17.86
C HIS A 307 8.31 3.97 18.00
N THR A 308 8.08 2.93 18.81
CA THR A 308 8.99 1.78 18.96
C THR A 308 9.27 1.10 17.63
N TYR A 309 8.23 0.90 16.79
CA TYR A 309 8.38 0.35 15.45
C TYR A 309 9.23 1.23 14.53
N MET A 310 9.00 2.55 14.52
CA MET A 310 9.80 3.48 13.73
C MET A 310 11.27 3.50 14.17
N GLU A 311 11.53 3.34 15.47
CA GLU A 311 12.88 3.33 16.01
C GLU A 311 13.65 2.04 15.64
N GLU A 312 13.03 0.87 15.76
CA GLU A 312 13.66 -0.38 15.31
C GLU A 312 13.83 -0.41 13.78
N LEU A 313 12.92 0.17 13.01
CA LEU A 313 13.08 0.37 11.56
C LEU A 313 14.27 1.28 11.23
N ARG A 314 14.46 2.38 11.99
CA ARG A 314 15.60 3.29 11.86
C ARG A 314 16.91 2.58 12.14
N LYS A 315 17.00 1.84 13.26
CA LYS A 315 18.17 1.02 13.60
C LYS A 315 18.49 -0.02 12.53
N LEU A 316 17.47 -0.72 12.02
CA LEU A 316 17.61 -1.72 10.96
C LEU A 316 18.22 -1.12 9.69
N PHE A 317 17.72 0.04 9.26
CA PHE A 317 18.26 0.78 8.12
C PHE A 317 19.70 1.23 8.36
N GLU A 318 19.97 1.92 9.47
CA GLU A 318 21.29 2.45 9.81
C GLU A 318 22.37 1.36 9.88
N ALA A 319 22.05 0.20 10.46
CA ALA A 319 22.98 -0.94 10.56
C ALA A 319 23.33 -1.59 9.21
N HIS A 320 22.49 -1.42 8.18
CA HIS A 320 22.64 -2.13 6.89
C HIS A 320 22.88 -1.21 5.69
N LYS A 321 22.61 0.10 5.80
CA LYS A 321 22.77 1.04 4.67
C LYS A 321 24.20 1.06 4.14
N GLY A 322 25.22 1.00 5.00
CA GLY A 322 26.63 0.97 4.57
C GLY A 322 27.04 -0.29 3.80
N LYS A 323 26.23 -1.36 3.83
CA LYS A 323 26.48 -2.63 3.13
C LYS A 323 25.63 -2.78 1.86
N TYR A 324 24.40 -2.28 1.87
CA TYR A 324 23.40 -2.56 0.82
C TYR A 324 22.81 -1.31 0.14
N ALA A 325 22.99 -0.10 0.68
CA ALA A 325 22.67 1.12 -0.06
C ALA A 325 23.80 1.43 -1.05
N VAL A 326 23.44 1.93 -2.23
CA VAL A 326 24.39 2.25 -3.30
C VAL A 326 25.13 3.55 -2.97
N ASP A 327 26.40 3.67 -3.38
CA ASP A 327 27.31 4.79 -3.08
C ASP A 327 26.76 6.20 -3.42
N ASN A 328 25.75 6.28 -4.28
CA ASN A 328 25.09 7.52 -4.69
C ASN A 328 24.00 8.02 -3.72
N TRP A 329 23.95 7.53 -2.47
CA TRP A 329 22.99 8.02 -1.47
C TRP A 329 23.29 9.47 -1.09
N LEU A 330 22.36 10.39 -1.40
CA LEU A 330 22.47 11.80 -1.04
C LEU A 330 22.13 12.01 0.45
N PRO A 331 23.06 12.49 1.29
CA PRO A 331 22.77 12.80 2.69
C PRO A 331 21.74 13.92 2.79
N GLY A 332 20.62 13.67 3.49
CA GLY A 332 19.54 14.64 3.69
C GLY A 332 18.12 14.15 3.35
N SER A 333 17.98 12.93 2.82
CA SER A 333 16.65 12.32 2.56
C SER A 333 15.93 11.82 3.83
N ALA A 334 16.65 11.56 4.92
CA ALA A 334 16.09 11.13 6.20
C ALA A 334 15.57 12.32 7.02
N LYS A 335 14.35 12.78 6.74
CA LYS A 335 13.65 13.75 7.59
C LYS A 335 12.87 13.04 8.69
N THR A 336 13.44 12.94 9.89
CA THR A 336 12.69 12.75 11.15
C THR A 336 12.44 14.12 11.78
N GLY A 337 11.19 14.46 12.06
CA GLY A 337 10.83 15.73 12.68
C GLY A 337 10.69 15.53 14.18
N SER A 338 11.49 16.24 14.95
CA SER A 338 11.47 16.28 16.41
C SER A 338 11.22 17.70 16.88
N GLU A 339 10.41 17.85 17.92
CA GLU A 339 10.12 19.11 18.59
C GLU A 339 11.30 19.58 19.46
N SER A 340 11.32 20.86 19.82
CA SER A 340 12.40 21.50 20.58
C SER A 340 11.86 22.24 21.82
N PRO A 341 12.47 22.10 23.01
CA PRO A 341 12.16 22.90 24.19
C PRO A 341 12.97 24.23 24.28
N ILE A 342 12.71 24.97 25.36
CA ILE A 342 12.98 26.42 25.66
C ILE A 342 14.03 26.53 26.81
N SER A 343 14.84 27.58 27.06
CA SER A 343 14.97 28.99 26.60
C SER A 343 16.44 29.51 26.49
N GLU A 344 16.58 30.75 25.98
CA GLU A 344 17.45 31.88 26.46
C GLU A 344 19.01 31.86 26.45
N GLU A 345 19.53 32.78 25.62
CA GLU A 345 20.55 33.84 25.88
C GLU A 345 21.94 33.58 26.51
N GLY A 346 23.00 34.18 25.92
CA GLY A 346 24.20 34.55 26.70
C GLY A 346 25.59 34.70 26.03
N VAL A 347 25.81 35.69 25.15
CA VAL A 347 27.07 36.47 24.98
C VAL A 347 28.41 35.80 24.51
N ASN A 348 28.83 36.19 23.30
CA ASN A 348 30.20 36.43 22.76
C ASN A 348 31.41 35.50 23.04
N GLY A 349 31.99 34.94 21.95
CA GLY A 349 33.39 34.46 21.92
C GLY A 349 33.80 33.82 20.58
N PHE A 350 34.93 34.25 19.99
CA PHE A 350 35.46 33.80 18.69
C PHE A 350 35.55 32.27 18.51
N GLY A 351 34.91 31.73 17.46
CA GLY A 351 35.13 30.36 16.96
C GLY A 351 34.04 29.86 16.01
N ARG A 352 34.39 29.26 14.86
CA ARG A 352 33.46 28.40 14.08
C ARG A 352 33.39 27.05 14.80
N PRO A 353 32.22 26.39 15.00
CA PRO A 353 31.07 26.22 14.08
C PRO A 353 29.72 26.54 14.79
N PRO A 354 28.52 26.03 14.40
CA PRO A 354 28.03 25.45 13.14
C PRO A 354 26.95 26.31 12.44
N CYS A 355 26.59 25.98 11.19
CA CYS A 355 25.48 26.65 10.50
C CYS A 355 24.11 26.19 11.05
N ALA A 356 23.43 27.07 11.78
CA ALA A 356 22.07 26.86 12.26
C ALA A 356 21.07 26.75 11.10
N VAL A 357 20.06 25.88 11.26
CA VAL A 357 18.98 25.66 10.29
C VAL A 357 17.89 26.72 10.49
N ALA A 358 17.67 27.56 9.48
CA ALA A 358 16.50 28.44 9.44
C ALA A 358 15.25 27.66 9.02
N VAL A 359 14.37 27.34 9.97
CA VAL A 359 13.05 26.75 9.70
C VAL A 359 12.07 27.87 9.35
N ARG A 360 11.56 27.88 8.12
CA ARG A 360 10.46 28.79 7.74
C ARG A 360 9.12 28.17 8.15
N LEU A 361 8.49 28.74 9.16
CA LEU A 361 7.13 28.40 9.58
C LEU A 361 6.13 28.69 8.45
N CYS A 362 5.35 27.69 8.06
CA CYS A 362 4.05 27.90 7.43
C CYS A 362 2.97 27.53 8.45
N THR A 363 2.50 28.54 9.17
CA THR A 363 1.26 28.45 9.96
C THR A 363 0.07 28.40 9.00
N LEU A 364 -0.65 27.29 9.00
CA LEU A 364 -2.01 27.23 8.44
C LEU A 364 -3.00 27.24 9.60
N ASN A 365 -3.24 28.43 10.13
CA ASN A 365 -4.42 28.74 10.92
C ASN A 365 -5.61 28.82 9.97
N ILE A 366 -6.49 27.82 9.98
CA ILE A 366 -7.88 27.96 9.51
C ILE A 366 -8.79 27.19 10.45
N ASP A 367 -9.33 27.90 11.44
CA ASP A 367 -10.63 27.55 12.01
C ASP A 367 -11.74 28.00 11.05
N TYR A 368 -12.73 27.13 10.89
CA TYR A 368 -14.09 27.37 10.36
C TYR A 368 -14.31 28.38 9.21
N CYS A 369 -14.83 27.89 8.08
CA CYS A 369 -16.23 28.21 7.71
C CYS A 369 -16.86 27.27 6.67
N LYS A 370 -18.18 27.10 6.75
CA LYS A 370 -19.01 26.37 5.76
C LYS A 370 -19.28 27.24 4.54
N VAL A 371 -18.95 26.77 3.34
CA VAL A 371 -19.78 26.97 2.13
C VAL A 371 -19.70 25.70 1.27
N MET A 372 -20.78 24.92 1.22
CA MET A 372 -20.98 23.93 0.17
C MET A 372 -22.10 24.43 -0.72
N THR A 373 -21.74 25.20 -1.75
CA THR A 373 -22.68 25.74 -2.73
C THR A 373 -23.23 24.60 -3.59
N CYS A 374 -24.54 24.39 -3.49
CA CYS A 374 -25.23 23.36 -4.25
C CYS A 374 -25.50 23.84 -5.67
N SER A 375 -24.71 23.40 -6.65
CA SER A 375 -25.00 23.63 -8.08
C SER A 375 -25.96 22.56 -8.58
N ILE A 376 -27.26 22.81 -8.39
CA ILE A 376 -28.34 22.02 -8.99
C ILE A 376 -28.37 22.30 -10.50
N TYR A 377 -28.32 21.24 -11.30
CA TYR A 377 -28.53 21.33 -12.74
C TYR A 377 -29.95 21.81 -13.06
N GLN A 378 -30.07 22.70 -14.04
CA GLN A 378 -31.37 23.24 -14.48
C GLN A 378 -32.30 22.12 -14.96
N ALA A 379 -33.46 22.00 -14.30
CA ALA A 379 -34.64 21.36 -14.86
C ALA A 379 -35.76 22.41 -14.91
N ASN A 380 -36.15 22.80 -16.13
CA ASN A 380 -37.17 23.83 -16.36
C ASN A 380 -38.53 23.38 -15.85
N PHE A 381 -39.03 24.00 -14.78
CA PHE A 381 -40.45 23.97 -14.43
C PHE A 381 -40.92 25.38 -14.03
N ASN A 382 -41.80 25.95 -14.86
CA ASN A 382 -42.42 27.26 -14.63
C ASN A 382 -43.40 27.20 -13.45
N PHE A 383 -43.21 28.02 -12.43
CA PHE A 383 -44.25 28.39 -11.47
C PHE A 383 -44.14 29.89 -11.10
N PRO A 384 -45.26 30.58 -10.82
CA PRO A 384 -45.37 32.04 -10.92
C PRO A 384 -44.78 32.84 -9.74
N GLU A 385 -44.44 34.10 -10.00
CA GLU A 385 -43.85 35.03 -9.01
C GLU A 385 -44.87 35.56 -7.99
N SER A 386 -44.90 34.98 -6.78
CA SER A 386 -45.61 35.61 -5.65
C SER A 386 -45.00 35.40 -4.25
N ASN A 387 -43.93 34.61 -4.08
CA ASN A 387 -43.39 34.26 -2.74
C ASN A 387 -41.91 34.61 -2.48
N LYS A 388 -41.31 35.54 -3.23
CA LYS A 388 -39.97 36.11 -2.90
C LYS A 388 -40.07 37.22 -1.83
N LYS A 389 -40.27 36.89 -0.54
CA LYS A 389 -39.94 37.76 0.63
C LYS A 389 -40.23 37.10 1.99
N ARG A 390 -39.31 36.24 2.47
CA ARG A 390 -39.05 35.96 3.92
C ARG A 390 -37.94 34.92 4.05
N LEU A 391 -36.69 35.35 4.16
CA LEU A 391 -35.52 34.56 4.63
C LEU A 391 -34.26 35.46 4.75
N LEU A 392 -34.40 36.60 5.43
CA LEU A 392 -33.29 37.52 5.79
C LEU A 392 -33.57 38.15 7.17
N SER A 393 -33.43 37.36 8.24
CA SER A 393 -33.21 37.80 9.63
C SER A 393 -33.18 36.56 10.54
N GLY A 394 -32.30 36.54 11.55
CA GLY A 394 -32.24 35.45 12.53
C GLY A 394 -30.86 35.14 13.10
N HIS A 395 -30.29 36.08 13.86
CA HIS A 395 -29.30 35.71 14.88
C HIS A 395 -30.03 34.98 16.02
N VAL A 396 -29.43 33.91 16.57
CA VAL A 396 -29.77 33.41 17.91
C VAL A 396 -28.47 33.08 18.64
N LEU A 397 -28.36 33.58 19.87
CA LEU A 397 -27.22 33.37 20.78
C LEU A 397 -27.33 32.01 21.48
N CYS A 398 -26.19 31.43 21.87
CA CYS A 398 -26.15 30.38 22.89
C CYS A 398 -25.86 31.01 24.25
N HIS A 399 -26.61 30.62 25.27
CA HIS A 399 -26.31 30.89 26.67
C HIS A 399 -26.52 29.60 27.47
N GLU A 400 -25.63 29.32 28.42
CA GLU A 400 -25.69 28.12 29.26
C GLU A 400 -26.85 28.17 30.25
N GLN A 401 -27.46 27.02 30.57
CA GLN A 401 -27.56 26.55 31.97
C GLN A 401 -28.06 25.10 32.13
N ASN A 402 -27.50 24.48 33.17
CA ASN A 402 -27.73 23.18 33.82
C ASN A 402 -29.10 22.44 33.74
N LYS A 403 -28.95 21.10 33.75
CA LYS A 403 -29.67 20.06 34.56
C LYS A 403 -30.96 19.36 34.05
N VAL A 404 -31.00 18.06 34.42
CA VAL A 404 -32.13 17.11 34.58
C VAL A 404 -32.55 16.20 33.38
N ASP A 405 -32.10 14.94 33.50
CA ASP A 405 -32.75 13.63 33.29
C ASP A 405 -33.25 13.05 31.93
N GLN A 406 -32.90 11.76 31.81
CA GLN A 406 -33.60 10.61 31.19
C GLN A 406 -33.57 10.30 29.67
N ILE A 407 -32.90 9.17 29.39
CA ILE A 407 -33.32 8.04 28.52
C ILE A 407 -33.07 8.17 26.99
N PRO A 408 -32.66 7.09 26.28
CA PRO A 408 -31.80 7.20 25.10
C PRO A 408 -32.55 7.05 23.76
N LEU A 409 -31.96 7.58 22.68
CA LEU A 409 -32.46 7.35 21.32
C LEU A 409 -31.37 6.97 20.31
N THR A 410 -31.50 5.77 19.76
CA THR A 410 -30.75 5.28 18.61
C THR A 410 -31.04 6.12 17.36
N GLN A 411 -30.05 6.83 16.81
CA GLN A 411 -30.17 7.42 15.47
C GLN A 411 -29.74 6.43 14.38
N LYS A 412 -30.74 5.94 13.64
CA LYS A 412 -30.51 5.21 12.38
C LYS A 412 -30.18 6.21 11.27
N ILE A 413 -29.06 6.01 10.56
CA ILE A 413 -28.74 6.74 9.34
C ILE A 413 -29.38 6.00 8.16
N CYS A 414 -30.38 6.61 7.52
CA CYS A 414 -30.89 6.15 6.22
C CYS A 414 -30.01 6.71 5.09
N THR A 415 -29.33 5.85 4.34
CA THR A 415 -28.65 6.24 3.11
C THR A 415 -29.55 5.96 1.91
N ALA A 416 -30.19 6.99 1.36
CA ALA A 416 -30.93 6.89 0.11
C ALA A 416 -29.96 6.92 -1.08
N ALA A 417 -29.88 5.83 -1.84
CA ALA A 417 -29.14 5.78 -3.10
C ALA A 417 -30.12 5.98 -4.27
N LEU A 418 -29.93 7.05 -5.03
CA LEU A 418 -30.66 7.30 -6.28
C LEU A 418 -30.08 6.42 -7.39
N LEU A 419 -30.81 5.37 -7.76
CA LEU A 419 -30.66 4.65 -9.03
C LEU A 419 -31.99 4.72 -9.78
N GLY A 420 -31.90 4.94 -11.09
CA GLY A 420 -33.06 5.33 -11.91
C GLY A 420 -34.16 4.28 -12.00
N GLN A 421 -35.41 4.75 -11.96
CA GLN A 421 -36.62 4.10 -12.48
C GLN A 421 -36.78 2.59 -12.22
N LYS A 422 -36.98 2.21 -10.94
CA LYS A 422 -38.11 1.39 -10.46
C LYS A 422 -38.00 1.15 -8.97
N THR A 423 -38.87 1.78 -8.19
CA THR A 423 -38.90 1.64 -6.73
C THR A 423 -39.49 0.28 -6.34
N LEU A 424 -38.69 -0.60 -5.74
CA LEU A 424 -39.17 -1.77 -5.01
C LEU A 424 -38.64 -1.70 -3.57
N CYS A 425 -39.51 -1.30 -2.63
CA CYS A 425 -39.16 -1.28 -1.21
C CYS A 425 -39.17 -2.70 -0.64
N ILE A 426 -38.02 -3.19 -0.20
CA ILE A 426 -37.93 -4.38 0.67
C ILE A 426 -37.33 -3.93 2.00
N LEU A 427 -38.19 -3.77 3.02
CA LEU A 427 -37.72 -3.69 4.39
C LEU A 427 -37.15 -5.05 4.81
N ARG A 428 -35.89 -5.09 5.24
CA ARG A 428 -35.36 -6.23 5.99
C ARG A 428 -35.19 -5.81 7.45
N ILE A 429 -36.14 -6.22 8.28
CA ILE A 429 -36.01 -6.18 9.73
C ILE A 429 -34.99 -7.27 10.10
N LEU A 430 -33.94 -6.90 10.83
CA LEU A 430 -33.06 -7.84 11.50
C LEU A 430 -33.42 -7.83 12.98
N SER A 431 -33.89 -8.97 13.46
CA SER A 431 -33.97 -9.34 14.88
C SER A 431 -32.60 -9.76 15.39
#